data_AF-A0ABC8SB45-F1
#
_entry.id   AF-A0ABC8SB45-F1
#
_cell.length_a   1.000
_cell.length_b   1.000
_cell.length_c   1.000
_cell.angle_alpha   90.00
_cell.angle_beta   90.00
_cell.angle_gamma   90.00
#
_symmetry.space_group_name_H-M   'P 1'
#
loop_
_entity.id
_entity.type
_entity.pdbx_description
1 polymer ?
#
loop_
_entity_poly.entity_id
_entity_poly.type
_entity_poly.pdbx_seq_one_letter_code
_entity_poly.pdbx_strand_id
1 'polypeptide(L)' 'MNSLPYPNQEAVRLRKVEGGIAAVSKFTGKFNEDIVLEKEKALRSYLIRDSLKPNLGCLLHRFNDPGRTWSSTTV' A
#
# COMPACT_ATOMS: atom_id res chain seq x y z
N MET A 1 0.62 10.95 -19.69
CA MET A 1 2.03 10.81 -19.24
C MET A 1 2.92 11.91 -19.78
N ASN A 2 2.67 12.40 -21.00
CA ASN A 2 3.49 13.40 -21.68
C ASN A 2 3.58 14.78 -20.98
N SER A 3 2.81 15.00 -19.91
CA SER A 3 2.81 16.23 -19.10
C SER A 3 3.49 16.08 -17.74
N LEU A 4 3.92 14.87 -17.35
CA LEU A 4 4.64 14.64 -16.10
C LEU A 4 6.15 14.79 -16.34
N PRO A 5 6.91 15.31 -15.36
CA PRO A 5 8.36 15.40 -15.48
C PRO A 5 8.97 14.00 -15.60
N TYR A 6 10.01 13.88 -16.41
CA TYR A 6 10.78 12.65 -16.47
C TYR A 6 11.52 12.40 -15.14
N PRO A 7 11.55 11.15 -14.65
CA PRO A 7 12.38 10.80 -13.50
C PRO A 7 13.85 11.15 -13.79
N ASN A 8 14.52 11.73 -12.79
CA ASN A 8 15.94 12.11 -12.87
C ASN A 8 16.90 10.97 -12.50
N GLN A 9 16.37 9.81 -12.11
CA GLN A 9 17.12 8.61 -11.74
C GLN A 9 16.68 7.45 -12.63
N GLU A 10 17.64 6.74 -13.23
CA GLU A 10 17.36 5.62 -14.15
C GLU A 10 16.55 4.49 -13.49
N ALA A 11 16.73 4.30 -12.18
CA ALA A 11 16.01 3.30 -11.39
C ALA A 11 14.51 3.63 -11.17
N VAL A 12 14.10 4.88 -11.42
CA VAL A 12 12.73 5.34 -11.18
C VAL A 12 11.98 5.44 -12.50
N ARG A 13 10.78 4.85 -12.57
CA ARG A 13 9.94 4.86 -13.76
C ARG A 13 8.52 5.29 -13.42
N LEU A 14 7.93 6.12 -14.27
CA LEU A 14 6.51 6.43 -14.20
C LEU A 14 5.72 5.25 -14.78
N ARG A 15 4.70 4.79 -14.05
CA ARG A 15 3.77 3.77 -14.52
C ARG A 15 2.35 4.32 -14.53
N LYS A 16 1.61 4.06 -15.62
CA LYS A 16 0.17 4.33 -15.68
C LYS A 16 -0.50 3.16 -14.99
N VAL A 17 -1.31 3.45 -13.99
CA VAL A 17 -2.13 2.47 -13.28
C VAL A 17 -3.57 2.82 -13.57
N GLU A 18 -4.34 1.85 -14.07
CA GLU A 18 -5.77 2.03 -14.22
C GLU A 18 -6.40 2.12 -12.82
N GLY A 19 -7.35 3.05 -12.66
CA GLY A 19 -8.02 3.24 -11.37
C GLY A 19 -8.80 2.00 -10.93
N GLY A 20 -9.21 1.97 -9.66
CA GLY A 20 -9.98 0.86 -9.12
C GLY A 20 -10.38 1.10 -7.67
N ILE A 21 -11.05 0.11 -7.10
CA ILE A 21 -11.45 0.09 -5.69
C ILE A 21 -10.52 -0.85 -4.94
N ALA A 22 -10.09 -0.43 -3.76
CA ALA A 22 -9.31 -1.26 -2.84
C ALA A 22 -10.02 -1.36 -1.51
N ALA A 23 -10.10 -2.59 -0.97
CA ALA A 23 -10.37 -2.79 0.44
C ALA A 23 -9.07 -2.54 1.23
N VAL A 24 -9.16 -1.84 2.35
CA VAL A 24 -7.98 -1.42 3.12
C VAL A 24 -8.14 -1.83 4.58
N SER A 25 -7.08 -2.39 5.15
CA SER A 25 -6.96 -2.66 6.58
C SER A 25 -5.79 -1.86 7.14
N LYS A 26 -6.08 -0.94 8.08
CA LYS A 26 -5.06 -0.16 8.78
C LYS A 26 -4.64 -0.89 10.06
N PHE A 27 -3.35 -0.98 10.30
CA PHE A 27 -2.81 -1.51 11.54
C PHE A 27 -1.62 -0.66 12.01
N THR A 28 -1.33 -0.75 13.31
CA THR A 28 -0.21 -0.08 13.98
C THR A 28 0.75 -1.13 14.55
N GLY A 29 2.02 -0.79 14.69
CA GLY A 29 3.04 -1.66 15.28
C GLY A 29 4.28 -1.79 14.42
N LYS A 30 5.16 -2.74 14.79
CA LYS A 30 6.36 -3.04 14.01
C LYS A 30 5.97 -3.56 12.63
N PHE A 31 6.70 -3.07 11.62
CA PHE A 31 6.59 -3.52 10.25
C PHE A 31 7.54 -4.71 10.02
N ASN A 32 6.99 -5.90 9.78
CA ASN A 32 7.71 -7.04 9.23
C ASN A 32 6.83 -7.78 8.22
N GLU A 33 7.42 -8.61 7.37
CA GLU A 33 6.70 -9.30 6.28
C GLU A 33 5.64 -10.27 6.81
N ASP A 34 5.92 -10.97 7.91
CA ASP A 34 4.98 -11.91 8.53
C ASP A 34 3.69 -11.20 8.97
N ILE A 35 3.79 -10.04 9.62
CA ILE A 35 2.63 -9.25 10.03
C ILE A 35 1.83 -8.79 8.81
N VAL A 36 2.50 -8.35 7.73
CA VAL A 36 1.79 -7.95 6.51
C VAL A 36 1.05 -9.13 5.90
N LEU A 37 1.68 -10.31 5.85
CA LEU A 37 1.07 -11.52 5.31
C LEU A 37 -0.15 -11.95 6.14
N GLU A 38 -0.06 -11.90 7.47
CA GLU A 38 -1.19 -12.20 8.34
C GLU A 38 -2.33 -11.18 8.19
N LYS A 39 -2.02 -9.90 8.04
CA LYS A 39 -3.04 -8.86 7.78
C LYS A 39 -3.69 -9.03 6.41
N GLU A 40 -2.93 -9.44 5.39
CA GLU A 40 -3.43 -9.74 4.05
C GLU A 40 -4.40 -10.93 4.08
N LYS A 41 -4.00 -12.06 4.68
CA LYS A 41 -4.84 -13.26 4.82
C LYS A 41 -6.15 -12.95 5.54
N ALA A 42 -6.08 -12.17 6.63
CA ALA A 42 -7.25 -11.76 7.40
C ALA A 42 -8.21 -10.90 6.56
N LEU A 43 -7.70 -9.86 5.88
CA LEU A 43 -8.51 -9.01 5.02
C LEU A 43 -9.15 -9.82 3.87
N ARG A 44 -8.38 -10.68 3.20
CA ARG A 44 -8.89 -11.54 2.13
C ARG A 44 -10.02 -12.45 2.63
N SER A 45 -9.87 -13.04 3.81
CA SER A 45 -10.88 -13.90 4.42
C SER A 45 -12.19 -13.15 4.68
N TYR A 46 -12.11 -11.90 5.17
CA TYR A 46 -13.30 -11.07 5.37
C TYR A 46 -13.99 -10.73 4.04
N LEU A 47 -13.23 -10.39 3.00
CA LEU A 47 -13.80 -10.07 1.68
C LEU A 47 -14.51 -11.29 1.07
N ILE A 48 -13.89 -12.48 1.14
CA ILE A 48 -14.49 -13.71 0.61
C ILE A 48 -15.76 -14.07 1.37
N ARG A 49 -15.76 -13.95 2.71
CA ARG A 49 -16.95 -14.16 3.54
C ARG A 49 -18.09 -13.25 3.13
N ASP A 50 -17.77 -12.00 2.79
CA ASP A 50 -18.74 -10.99 2.35
C ASP A 50 -19.03 -11.09 0.83
N SER A 51 -18.72 -12.22 0.20
CA SER A 51 -18.95 -12.55 -1.22
C SER A 51 -18.25 -11.65 -2.24
N LEU A 52 -17.20 -10.94 -1.82
CA LEU A 52 -16.34 -10.15 -2.70
C LEU A 52 -15.23 -11.04 -3.29
N LYS A 53 -14.77 -10.69 -4.50
CA LYS A 53 -13.70 -11.41 -5.21
C LYS A 53 -12.44 -10.56 -5.28
N PRO A 54 -11.56 -10.59 -4.27
CA PRO A 54 -10.30 -9.86 -4.31
C PRO A 54 -9.35 -10.46 -5.37
N ASN A 55 -8.55 -9.60 -6.00
CA ASN A 55 -7.45 -10.04 -6.86
C ASN A 55 -6.33 -10.68 -6.02
N LEU A 56 -5.51 -11.52 -6.66
CA LEU A 56 -4.34 -12.11 -6.00
C LEU A 56 -3.29 -11.03 -5.71
N GLY A 57 -2.73 -11.08 -4.49
CA GLY A 57 -1.69 -10.17 -4.03
C GLY A 57 -2.24 -9.01 -3.20
N CYS A 58 -1.35 -8.14 -2.74
CA CYS A 58 -1.72 -6.94 -1.99
C CYS A 58 -0.78 -5.77 -2.29
N LEU A 59 -1.25 -4.57 -1.97
CA LEU A 59 -0.44 -3.36 -1.97
C LEU A 59 -0.27 -2.91 -0.52
N LEU A 60 0.94 -2.49 -0.18
CA LEU A 60 1.27 -1.95 1.13
C LEU A 60 1.50 -0.44 1.02
N HIS A 61 0.84 0.32 1.90
CA HIS A 61 1.09 1.74 2.06
C HIS A 61 1.64 2.02 3.47
N ARG A 62 2.83 2.63 3.55
CA ARG A 62 3.50 2.94 4.83
C ARG A 62 3.51 4.46 5.06
N PHE A 63 2.73 4.92 6.04
CA PHE A 63 2.62 6.34 6.38
C PHE A 63 3.65 6.84 7.40
N ASN A 64 4.32 5.95 8.14
CA ASN A 64 5.21 6.30 9.25
C ASN A 64 6.61 5.68 9.09
N ASP A 65 7.14 5.68 7.87
CA ASP A 65 8.50 5.18 7.63
C ASP A 65 9.51 6.21 8.20
N PRO A 66 10.27 5.88 9.27
CA PRO A 66 11.10 6.86 9.99
C PRO A 66 12.23 7.47 9.14
N GLY A 67 12.51 6.93 7.95
CA GLY A 67 13.42 7.52 6.96
C GLY A 67 12.75 8.28 5.81
N ARG A 68 11.41 8.38 5.79
CA ARG A 68 10.65 8.91 4.64
C ARG A 68 9.45 9.79 4.97
N THR A 69 9.05 9.89 6.23
CA THR A 69 7.85 10.64 6.64
C THR A 69 8.23 11.78 7.56
N TRP A 70 7.74 12.98 7.22
CA TRP A 70 7.97 14.24 7.95
C TRP A 70 7.63 14.04 9.43
N SER A 71 8.53 14.42 10.34
CA SER A 71 8.28 14.46 11.78
C SER A 71 7.10 15.39 12.05
N SER A 72 5.91 14.82 12.22
CA SER A 72 4.74 15.60 12.58
C SER A 72 4.84 15.88 14.07
N THR A 73 5.37 17.04 14.44
CA THR A 73 5.22 17.59 15.78
C THR A 73 3.78 18.03 15.92
N THR A 74 2.98 17.27 16.66
CA THR A 74 1.76 17.82 17.26
C THR A 74 2.22 18.60 18.49
N VAL A 75 2.01 19.92 18.46
CA VAL A 75 2.22 20.81 19.61
C VAL A 75 1.13 20.56 20.66
#